data_AF-A0AAD6PLJ3-F1
#
_entry.id   AF-A0AAD6PLJ3-F1
#
_cell.length_a   1.000
_cell.length_b   1.000
_cell.length_c   1.000
_cell.angle_alpha   90.00
_cell.angle_beta   90.00
_cell.angle_gamma   90.00
#
_symmetry.space_group_name_H-M   'P 1'
#
loop_
_entity.id
_entity.type
_entity.pdbx_description
1 polymer ?
#
loop_
_entity_poly.entity_id
_entity_poly.type
_entity_poly.pdbx_seq_one_letter_code
_entity_poly.pdbx_strand_id
1 'polypeptide(L)'
;MYVKSYRAFLATFLDLIPSLMPYLGTIFCVMCIYCSLGIQIFGGLVNAGNPNLEGTDLAQEDYLLFNFNDYPNGMVTLFNLLVMENWQVWMQSYKDLTGTYWSTAYFISFYLITVLLLLNLVMAFVLEAFFAEMEEGSNSKSRRRSVGTKTRNQRVDTLMHHMLSAELNKPDVSNA
;
A
#
# COMPACT_ATOMS: atom_id res chain seq x y z
N MET A 1 -15.42 -20.34 14.76
CA MET A 1 -15.61 -20.21 13.30
C MET A 1 -14.97 -18.94 12.71
N TYR A 2 -14.01 -18.29 13.40
CA TYR A 2 -13.71 -16.86 13.15
C TYR A 2 -12.37 -16.50 12.48
N VAL A 3 -11.50 -17.43 12.03
CA VAL A 3 -10.12 -17.01 11.65
C VAL A 3 -9.50 -17.67 10.41
N LYS A 4 -10.25 -18.40 9.58
CA LYS A 4 -9.67 -18.89 8.30
C LYS A 4 -9.58 -17.78 7.24
N SER A 5 -10.59 -16.92 7.14
CA SER A 5 -10.60 -15.82 6.16
C SER A 5 -9.56 -14.73 6.47
N TYR A 6 -9.43 -14.34 7.74
CA TYR A 6 -8.41 -13.35 8.15
C TYR A 6 -6.98 -13.85 7.94
N ARG A 7 -6.71 -15.14 8.15
CA ARG A 7 -5.38 -15.72 7.89
C ARG A 7 -5.01 -15.66 6.41
N ALA A 8 -5.96 -15.89 5.51
CA ALA A 8 -5.72 -15.79 4.08
C ALA A 8 -5.41 -14.35 3.66
N PHE A 9 -6.18 -13.38 4.18
CA PHE A 9 -5.95 -11.95 3.94
C PHE A 9 -4.60 -11.46 4.51
N LEU A 10 -4.25 -11.85 5.73
CA LEU A 10 -2.97 -11.48 6.32
C LEU A 10 -1.79 -12.11 5.59
N ALA A 11 -1.90 -13.36 5.13
CA ALA A 11 -0.84 -14.00 4.35
C ALA A 11 -0.60 -13.24 3.04
N THR A 12 -1.66 -12.95 2.28
CA THR A 12 -1.54 -12.14 1.05
C THR A 12 -1.00 -10.75 1.30
N PHE A 13 -1.46 -10.08 2.37
CA PHE A 13 -0.93 -8.77 2.74
C PHE A 13 0.56 -8.82 3.09
N LEU A 14 1.01 -9.83 3.84
CA LEU A 14 2.42 -10.01 4.18
C LEU A 14 3.27 -10.40 2.96
N ASP A 15 2.71 -11.16 2.02
CA ASP A 15 3.35 -11.53 0.76
C ASP A 15 3.50 -10.32 -0.20
N LEU A 16 2.70 -9.28 -0.02
CA LEU A 16 2.80 -8.01 -0.77
C LEU A 16 3.88 -7.06 -0.21
N ILE A 17 4.29 -7.21 1.05
CA ILE A 17 5.30 -6.34 1.69
C ILE A 17 6.62 -6.31 0.91
N PRO A 18 7.22 -7.46 0.51
CA PRO A 18 8.47 -7.46 -0.27
C PRO A 18 8.35 -6.68 -1.59
N SER A 19 7.19 -6.74 -2.23
CA SER A 19 6.93 -6.05 -3.49
C SER A 19 6.75 -4.54 -3.29
N LEU A 20 6.35 -4.09 -2.10
CA LEU A 20 6.23 -2.67 -1.73
C LEU A 20 7.56 -2.04 -1.30
N MET A 21 8.52 -2.84 -0.82
CA MET A 21 9.83 -2.37 -0.36
C MET A 21 10.58 -1.43 -1.32
N PRO A 22 10.68 -1.69 -2.64
CA PRO A 22 11.39 -0.76 -3.54
C PRO A 22 10.73 0.63 -3.59
N TYR A 23 9.40 0.71 -3.53
CA TYR A 23 8.68 1.97 -3.54
C TYR A 23 8.80 2.72 -2.22
N LEU A 24 8.68 2.01 -1.09
CA LEU A 24 8.93 2.58 0.23
C LEU A 24 10.39 3.06 0.38
N GLY A 25 11.35 2.30 -0.14
CA GLY A 25 12.75 2.70 -0.20
C GLY A 25 12.97 3.95 -1.05
N THR A 26 12.25 4.09 -2.16
CA THR A 26 12.30 5.30 -3.00
C THR A 26 11.77 6.53 -2.26
N ILE A 27 10.62 6.40 -1.57
CA ILE A 27 10.08 7.48 -0.71
C ILE A 27 11.09 7.83 0.38
N PHE A 28 11.68 6.83 1.04
CA PHE A 28 12.69 7.03 2.08
C PHE A 28 13.92 7.80 1.56
N CYS A 29 14.46 7.43 0.39
CA CYS A 29 15.56 8.16 -0.23
C CYS A 29 15.20 9.62 -0.53
N VAL A 30 14.00 9.89 -1.06
CA VAL A 30 13.53 11.26 -1.29
C VAL A 30 13.41 12.03 0.03
N MET A 31 12.89 11.40 1.09
CA MET A 31 12.86 12.02 2.42
C MET A 31 14.26 12.33 2.94
N CYS A 32 15.25 11.46 2.75
CA CYS A 32 16.64 11.72 3.15
C CYS A 32 17.25 12.95 2.45
N ILE A 33 16.96 13.12 1.16
CA ILE A 33 17.38 14.30 0.38
C ILE A 33 16.72 15.55 0.93
N TYR A 34 15.39 15.52 1.10
CA TYR A 34 14.65 16.65 1.65
C TYR A 34 15.09 16.97 3.08
N CYS A 35 15.38 15.98 3.92
CA CYS A 35 15.86 16.19 5.28
C CYS A 35 17.17 16.97 5.28
N SER A 36 18.11 16.56 4.42
CA SER A 36 19.40 17.22 4.28
C SER A 36 19.25 18.67 3.79
N LEU A 37 18.33 18.92 2.86
CA LEU A 37 18.00 20.28 2.38
C LEU A 37 17.33 21.12 3.47
N GLY A 38 16.35 20.54 4.18
CA GLY A 38 15.60 21.20 5.25
C GLY A 38 16.51 21.65 6.38
N ILE A 39 17.48 20.84 6.79
CA ILE A 39 18.46 21.24 7.82
C ILE A 39 19.36 22.38 7.32
N GLN A 40 19.78 22.35 6.06
CA GLN A 40 20.63 23.42 5.51
C GLN A 40 19.89 24.75 5.38
N ILE A 41 18.59 24.72 5.05
CA ILE A 41 17.79 25.93 4.81
C ILE A 41 17.18 26.46 6.11
N PHE A 42 16.70 25.55 6.98
CA PHE A 42 15.87 25.88 8.14
C PHE A 42 16.51 25.53 9.49
N GLY A 43 17.71 24.98 9.49
CA GLY A 43 18.42 24.58 10.70
C GLY A 43 18.62 25.75 11.66
N GLY A 44 18.24 25.55 12.92
CA GLY A 44 18.38 26.54 13.98
C GLY A 44 17.28 27.59 14.02
N LEU A 45 16.30 27.59 13.11
CA LEU A 45 15.19 28.56 13.14
C LEU A 45 14.21 28.30 14.29
N VAL A 46 13.97 27.03 14.62
CA VAL A 46 13.07 26.63 15.71
C VAL A 46 13.89 26.53 16.99
N ASN A 47 14.22 27.67 17.60
CA ASN A 47 14.97 27.73 18.84
C ASN A 47 14.30 28.65 19.86
N ALA A 48 14.51 28.40 21.15
CA ALA A 48 13.91 29.19 22.23
C ALA A 48 14.38 30.67 22.28
N GLY A 49 15.43 31.02 21.55
CA GLY A 49 15.95 32.38 21.45
C GLY A 49 15.38 33.19 20.27
N ASN A 50 14.51 32.59 19.45
CA ASN A 50 13.94 33.24 18.27
C ASN A 50 12.61 33.91 18.63
N PRO A 51 12.53 35.26 18.70
CA PRO A 51 11.31 35.96 19.09
C PRO A 51 10.17 35.78 18.08
N ASN A 52 10.48 35.44 16.83
CA ASN A 52 9.47 35.18 15.80
C ASN A 52 8.79 33.82 15.98
N LEU A 53 9.34 32.92 16.81
CA LEU A 53 8.82 31.57 17.01
C LEU A 53 7.55 31.56 17.88
N GLU A 54 7.51 32.37 18.94
CA GLU A 54 6.39 32.37 19.90
C GLU A 54 5.04 32.75 19.26
N GLY A 55 5.08 33.52 18.16
CA GLY A 55 3.89 33.92 17.41
C GLY A 55 3.42 32.90 16.36
N THR A 56 4.17 31.82 16.13
CA THR A 56 3.83 30.83 15.09
C THR A 56 2.93 29.73 15.61
N ASP A 57 2.15 29.15 14.69
CA ASP A 57 1.29 28.00 14.97
C ASP A 57 2.11 26.79 15.45
N LEU A 58 3.39 26.67 15.04
CA LEU A 58 4.31 25.65 15.58
C LEU A 58 4.48 25.69 17.10
N ALA A 59 4.53 26.89 17.69
CA ALA A 59 4.64 27.05 19.14
C ALA A 59 3.30 26.85 19.84
N GLN A 60 2.20 27.28 19.21
CA GLN A 60 0.85 27.16 19.76
C GLN A 60 0.36 25.72 19.80
N GLU A 61 0.70 24.91 18.79
CA GLU A 61 0.29 23.51 18.66
C GLU A 61 1.29 22.52 19.28
N ASP A 62 2.30 23.00 20.01
CA ASP A 62 3.36 22.19 20.64
C ASP A 62 4.14 21.29 19.66
N TYR A 63 4.31 21.77 18.42
CA TYR A 63 5.05 21.08 17.35
C TYR A 63 6.54 21.45 17.31
N LEU A 64 7.07 22.02 18.38
CA LEU A 64 8.47 22.44 18.46
C LEU A 64 9.45 21.27 18.33
N LEU A 65 9.04 20.04 18.66
CA LEU A 65 9.83 18.82 18.45
C LEU A 65 9.92 18.41 16.97
N PHE A 66 8.97 18.83 16.14
CA PHE A 66 8.92 18.52 14.71
C PHE A 66 9.54 19.67 13.90
N ASN A 67 10.87 19.73 13.97
CA ASN A 67 11.68 20.77 13.34
C ASN A 67 12.83 20.18 12.48
N PHE A 68 13.57 21.06 11.81
CA PHE A 68 14.73 20.75 10.98
C PHE A 68 16.09 21.13 11.62
N ASN A 69 16.19 21.19 12.95
CA ASN A 69 17.45 21.54 13.63
C ASN A 69 18.48 20.40 13.59
N ASP A 70 18.02 19.16 13.52
CA ASP A 70 18.83 17.95 13.47
C ASP A 70 18.18 16.88 12.59
N TYR A 71 18.97 15.90 12.18
CA TYR A 71 18.55 14.92 11.17
C TYR A 71 17.41 14.01 11.61
N PRO A 72 17.42 13.42 12.82
CA PRO A 72 16.30 12.63 13.31
C PRO A 72 14.99 13.43 13.39
N ASN A 73 15.01 14.63 13.98
CA ASN A 73 13.81 15.48 14.07
C ASN A 73 13.34 15.91 12.67
N GLY A 74 14.25 16.23 11.76
CA GLY A 74 13.92 16.54 10.37
C GLY A 74 13.24 15.37 9.66
N MET A 75 13.68 14.13 9.92
CA MET A 75 13.04 12.95 9.37
C MET A 75 11.64 12.69 9.92
N VAL A 76 11.44 12.85 11.23
CA VAL A 76 10.09 12.72 11.83
C VAL A 76 9.17 13.82 11.31
N THR A 77 9.68 15.04 11.15
CA THR A 77 8.94 16.16 10.57
C THR A 77 8.49 15.85 9.14
N LEU A 78 9.38 15.33 8.30
CA LEU A 78 9.04 14.92 6.93
C LEU A 78 8.05 13.75 6.91
N PHE A 79 8.10 12.85 7.89
CA PHE A 79 7.11 11.79 8.04
C PHE A 79 5.72 12.37 8.34
N ASN A 80 5.60 13.35 9.25
CA ASN A 80 4.33 14.04 9.51
C ASN A 80 3.82 14.75 8.24
N LEU A 81 4.70 15.42 7.51
CA LEU A 81 4.36 16.04 6.23
C LEU A 81 3.91 15.02 5.17
N LEU A 82 4.50 13.81 5.15
CA LEU A 82 4.10 12.73 4.24
C LEU A 82 2.70 12.20 4.55
N VAL A 83 2.35 12.10 5.85
CA VAL A 83 1.01 11.69 6.31
C VAL A 83 -0.04 12.79 6.08
N MET A 84 0.38 14.01 5.74
CA MET A 84 -0.48 15.16 5.40
C MET A 84 -1.35 15.66 6.56
N GLU A 85 -1.00 15.31 7.80
CA GLU A 85 -1.66 15.86 8.98
C GLU A 85 -1.10 17.25 9.28
N ASN A 86 -1.95 18.27 9.31
CA ASN A 86 -1.62 19.66 9.64
C ASN A 86 -0.40 20.27 8.90
N TRP A 87 -0.01 19.73 7.75
CA TRP A 87 1.22 20.13 7.02
C TRP A 87 1.33 21.64 6.73
N GLN A 88 0.19 22.32 6.63
CA GLN A 88 0.10 23.77 6.41
C GLN A 88 0.68 24.58 7.58
N VAL A 89 0.61 24.05 8.81
CA VAL A 89 1.17 24.67 10.02
C VAL A 89 2.68 24.81 9.90
N TRP A 90 3.38 23.74 9.49
CA TRP A 90 4.82 23.81 9.23
C TRP A 90 5.14 24.78 8.10
N MET A 91 4.42 24.70 6.97
CA MET A 91 4.68 25.58 5.83
C MET A 91 4.52 27.07 6.20
N GLN A 92 3.42 27.42 6.87
CA GLN A 92 3.12 28.80 7.24
C GLN A 92 4.08 29.28 8.35
N SER A 93 4.35 28.46 9.35
CA SER A 93 5.30 28.81 10.41
C SER A 93 6.72 28.99 9.87
N TYR A 94 7.20 28.12 8.97
CA TYR A 94 8.52 28.29 8.36
C TYR A 94 8.59 29.48 7.42
N LYS A 95 7.50 29.85 6.73
CA LYS A 95 7.39 31.10 5.99
C LYS A 95 7.54 32.31 6.90
N ASP A 96 6.91 32.29 8.06
CA ASP A 96 6.96 33.40 9.02
C ASP A 96 8.33 33.48 9.70
N LEU A 97 8.96 32.33 10.00
CA LEU A 97 10.31 32.25 10.54
C LEU A 97 11.40 32.70 9.55
N THR A 98 11.26 32.40 8.25
CA THR A 98 12.20 32.89 7.22
C THR A 98 11.87 34.29 6.71
N GLY A 99 10.69 34.84 7.05
CA GLY A 99 10.20 36.12 6.57
C GLY A 99 10.00 36.23 5.06
N THR A 100 10.01 35.11 4.34
CA THR A 100 10.03 35.08 2.86
C THR A 100 9.14 33.97 2.31
N TYR A 101 8.44 34.26 1.22
CA TYR A 101 7.56 33.30 0.55
C TYR A 101 8.32 32.15 -0.14
N TRP A 102 9.62 32.31 -0.41
CA TRP A 102 10.43 31.28 -1.07
C TRP A 102 10.51 29.96 -0.29
N SER A 103 10.41 29.98 1.05
CA SER A 103 10.40 28.76 1.86
C SER A 103 9.18 27.87 1.60
N THR A 104 8.04 28.45 1.19
CA THR A 104 6.85 27.68 0.81
C THR A 104 7.11 26.73 -0.37
N ALA A 105 8.04 27.10 -1.27
CA ALA A 105 8.38 26.28 -2.42
C ALA A 105 8.94 24.90 -2.00
N TYR A 106 9.67 24.82 -0.88
CA TYR A 106 10.17 23.56 -0.32
C TYR A 106 9.03 22.61 0.07
N PHE A 107 8.01 23.12 0.78
CA PHE A 107 6.87 22.31 1.21
C PHE A 107 5.99 21.90 0.04
N ILE A 108 5.75 22.82 -0.89
CA ILE A 108 4.99 22.53 -2.12
C ILE A 108 5.72 21.49 -2.98
N SER A 109 7.04 21.63 -3.19
CA SER A 109 7.80 20.65 -3.98
C SER A 109 7.82 19.28 -3.31
N PHE A 110 7.94 19.22 -1.98
CA PHE A 110 7.84 17.98 -1.22
C PHE A 110 6.47 17.31 -1.43
N TYR A 111 5.38 18.07 -1.30
CA TYR A 111 4.02 17.59 -1.51
C TYR A 111 3.81 17.02 -2.93
N LEU A 112 4.24 17.76 -3.95
CA LEU A 112 4.10 17.31 -5.35
C LEU A 112 4.85 16.01 -5.62
N ILE A 113 6.10 15.90 -5.14
CA ILE A 113 6.94 14.73 -5.42
C ILE A 113 6.52 13.53 -4.58
N THR A 114 6.30 13.71 -3.28
CA THR A 114 6.05 12.57 -2.39
C THR A 114 4.58 12.17 -2.36
N VAL A 115 3.67 13.12 -2.17
CA VAL A 115 2.25 12.82 -1.97
C VAL A 115 1.53 12.63 -3.29
N LEU A 116 1.65 13.58 -4.22
CA LEU A 116 0.92 13.48 -5.50
C LEU A 116 1.53 12.45 -6.45
N LEU A 117 2.84 12.24 -6.42
CA LEU A 117 3.51 11.31 -7.33
C LEU A 117 3.79 9.97 -6.65
N LEU A 118 4.66 9.93 -5.63
CA LEU A 118 5.13 8.64 -5.08
C LEU A 118 4.07 7.87 -4.30
N LEU A 119 3.30 8.51 -3.41
CA LEU A 119 2.23 7.84 -2.67
C LEU A 119 1.12 7.34 -3.60
N ASN A 120 0.74 8.14 -4.61
CA ASN A 120 -0.21 7.69 -5.62
C ASN A 120 0.31 6.52 -6.46
N LEU A 121 1.61 6.49 -6.75
CA LEU A 121 2.25 5.37 -7.43
C LEU A 121 2.26 4.10 -6.55
N VAL A 122 2.53 4.23 -5.25
CA VAL A 122 2.38 3.13 -4.29
C VAL A 122 0.94 2.63 -4.25
N MET A 123 -0.04 3.53 -4.16
CA MET A 123 -1.45 3.18 -4.16
C MET A 123 -1.86 2.44 -5.43
N ALA A 124 -1.41 2.90 -6.60
CA ALA A 124 -1.66 2.22 -7.87
C ALA A 124 -1.12 0.78 -7.86
N PHE A 125 0.11 0.60 -7.37
CA PHE A 125 0.73 -0.73 -7.25
C PHE A 125 -0.02 -1.64 -6.26
N VAL A 126 -0.41 -1.12 -5.09
CA VAL A 126 -1.21 -1.88 -4.11
C VAL A 126 -2.53 -2.35 -4.71
N LEU A 127 -3.22 -1.47 -5.45
CA LEU A 127 -4.48 -1.79 -6.12
C LEU A 127 -4.28 -2.85 -7.21
N GLU A 128 -3.24 -2.73 -8.02
CA GLU A 128 -2.91 -3.71 -9.06
C GLU A 128 -2.65 -5.10 -8.47
N ALA A 129 -1.85 -5.16 -7.40
CA ALA A 129 -1.54 -6.41 -6.74
C ALA A 129 -2.77 -7.03 -6.05
N PHE A 130 -3.65 -6.20 -5.48
CA PHE A 130 -4.92 -6.65 -4.92
C PHE A 130 -5.86 -7.21 -6.00
N PHE A 131 -5.96 -6.56 -7.16
CA PHE A 131 -6.78 -7.06 -8.27
C PHE A 131 -6.24 -8.37 -8.85
N ALA A 132 -4.92 -8.52 -8.99
CA ALA A 132 -4.31 -9.77 -9.43
C ALA A 132 -4.68 -10.95 -8.52
N GLU A 133 -4.58 -10.77 -7.20
CA GLU A 133 -4.95 -11.79 -6.21
C GLU A 133 -6.45 -12.16 -6.29
N MET A 134 -7.33 -11.17 -6.48
CA MET A 134 -8.77 -11.40 -6.64
C MET A 134 -9.09 -12.21 -7.91
N GLU A 135 -8.42 -11.92 -9.02
CA GLU A 135 -8.60 -12.65 -10.28
C GLU A 135 -8.11 -14.10 -10.19
N GLU A 136 -6.97 -14.35 -9.55
CA GLU A 136 -6.47 -15.70 -9.30
C GLU A 136 -7.41 -16.52 -8.40
N GLY A 137 -7.97 -15.90 -7.37
CA GLY A 137 -9.01 -16.50 -6.52
C GLY A 137 -10.30 -16.86 -7.27
N SER A 138 -10.68 -16.07 -8.28
CA SER A 138 -11.84 -16.33 -9.13
C SER A 138 -11.56 -17.45 -10.14
N ASN A 139 -10.43 -17.38 -10.84
CA ASN A 139 -10.01 -18.37 -11.84
C ASN A 139 -9.77 -19.75 -11.21
N SER A 140 -9.15 -19.82 -10.03
CA SER A 140 -8.96 -21.07 -9.31
C SER A 140 -10.28 -21.76 -8.93
N LYS A 141 -11.29 -20.99 -8.48
CA LYS A 141 -12.66 -21.51 -8.21
C LYS A 141 -13.37 -21.98 -9.48
N SER A 142 -13.28 -21.21 -10.57
CA SER A 142 -13.87 -21.58 -11.86
C SER A 142 -13.24 -22.86 -12.43
N ARG A 143 -11.90 -22.97 -12.38
CA ARG A 143 -11.16 -24.15 -12.82
C ARG A 143 -11.50 -25.38 -11.98
N ARG A 144 -11.64 -25.25 -10.65
CA ARG A 144 -12.07 -26.35 -9.76
C ARG A 144 -13.49 -26.83 -10.08
N ARG A 145 -14.43 -25.92 -10.38
CA ARG A 145 -15.79 -26.27 -10.81
C ARG A 145 -15.80 -26.99 -12.16
N SER A 146 -15.04 -26.50 -13.15
CA SER A 146 -14.90 -27.11 -14.47
C SER A 146 -14.33 -28.54 -14.39
N VAL A 147 -13.26 -28.74 -13.62
CA VAL A 147 -12.65 -30.06 -13.42
C VAL A 147 -13.63 -31.03 -12.75
N GLY A 148 -14.33 -30.60 -11.69
CA GLY A 148 -15.33 -31.44 -11.01
C GLY A 148 -16.47 -31.89 -11.95
N THR A 149 -16.95 -31.00 -12.82
CA THR A 149 -18.00 -31.33 -13.79
C THR A 149 -17.50 -32.29 -14.87
N LYS A 150 -16.27 -32.12 -15.38
CA LYS A 150 -15.66 -33.05 -16.34
C LYS A 150 -15.48 -34.45 -15.76
N THR A 151 -14.95 -34.56 -14.54
CA THR A 151 -14.75 -35.86 -13.88
C THR A 151 -16.07 -36.59 -13.61
N ARG A 152 -17.15 -35.85 -13.26
CA ARG A 152 -18.48 -36.43 -13.10
C ARG A 152 -19.03 -36.98 -14.42
N ASN A 153 -18.94 -36.21 -15.50
CA ASN A 153 -19.41 -36.66 -16.82
C ASN A 153 -18.65 -37.90 -17.31
N GLN A 154 -17.33 -37.95 -17.16
CA GLN A 154 -16.55 -39.14 -17.52
C GLN A 154 -16.95 -40.40 -16.73
N ARG A 155 -17.21 -40.27 -15.43
CA ARG A 155 -17.68 -41.41 -14.62
C ARG A 155 -19.06 -41.90 -15.05
N VAL A 156 -19.97 -40.97 -15.36
CA VAL A 156 -21.32 -41.33 -15.86
C VAL A 156 -21.23 -42.07 -17.19
N ASP A 157 -20.39 -41.59 -18.10
CA ASP A 157 -20.19 -42.21 -19.42
C ASP A 157 -19.59 -43.62 -19.31
N THR A 158 -18.57 -43.78 -18.45
CA THR A 158 -17.94 -45.08 -18.19
C THR A 158 -18.95 -46.08 -17.61
N LEU A 159 -19.80 -45.65 -16.67
CA LEU A 159 -20.84 -46.50 -16.08
C LEU A 159 -21.91 -46.89 -17.13
N MET A 160 -22.30 -45.96 -18.00
CA MET A 160 -23.27 -46.22 -19.05
C MET A 160 -22.77 -47.28 -20.04
N HIS A 161 -21.50 -47.18 -20.47
CA HIS A 161 -20.86 -48.21 -21.31
C HIS A 161 -20.79 -49.58 -20.63
N HIS A 162 -20.57 -49.62 -19.31
CA HIS A 162 -20.55 -50.87 -18.56
C HIS A 162 -21.94 -51.51 -18.44
N MET A 163 -23.01 -50.70 -18.29
CA MET A 163 -24.38 -51.20 -18.25
C MET A 163 -24.85 -51.71 -19.62
N LEU A 164 -24.54 -50.98 -20.69
CA LEU A 164 -24.87 -51.39 -22.07
C LEU A 164 -24.16 -52.68 -22.48
N SER A 165 -22.88 -52.83 -22.13
CA SER A 165 -22.14 -54.07 -22.42
C SER A 165 -22.62 -55.26 -21.59
N ALA A 166 -23.09 -55.03 -20.36
CA ALA A 166 -23.72 -56.07 -19.54
C ALA A 166 -25.08 -56.54 -20.11
N GLU A 167 -25.87 -55.63 -20.72
CA GLU A 167 -27.10 -56.00 -21.41
C GLU A 167 -26.83 -56.71 -22.75
N LEU A 168 -25.86 -56.25 -23.54
CA LEU A 168 -25.48 -56.88 -24.81
C LEU A 168 -24.83 -58.27 -24.66
N ASN A 169 -24.24 -58.56 -23.50
CA ASN A 169 -23.63 -59.86 -23.21
C ASN A 169 -24.58 -60.85 -22.51
N LYS A 170 -25.88 -60.52 -22.39
CA LYS A 170 -26.87 -61.55 -22.06
C LYS A 170 -26.97 -62.48 -23.28
N PRO A 171 -26.63 -63.77 -23.16
CA PRO A 171 -26.93 -64.70 -24.22
C PRO A 171 -28.44 -64.68 -24.42
N ASP A 172 -28.89 -64.50 -25.66
CA ASP A 172 -30.29 -64.67 -26.04
C ASP A 172 -30.72 -66.07 -25.55
N VAL A 173 -31.44 -66.11 -24.44
CA VAL A 173 -32.22 -67.28 -24.06
C VAL A 173 -33.44 -67.28 -24.96
N SER A 174 -33.19 -67.50 -26.25
CA SER A 174 -34.17 -68.01 -27.19
C SER A 174 -34.22 -69.51 -26.97
N ASN A 175 -35.16 -69.96 -26.13
CA ASN A 175 -35.70 -71.31 -26.13
C ASN A 175 -36.92 -71.39 -25.21
N ALA A 176 -38.10 -71.19 -25.82
CA ALA A 176 -39.32 -72.02 -25.71
C ALA A 176 -40.52 -71.22 -26.24
#